data_AF-A0A6S7JCB8-F1
#
_entry.id   AF-A0A6S7JCB8-F1
#
_cell.length_a   1.000
_cell.length_b   1.000
_cell.length_c   1.000
_cell.angle_alpha   90.00
_cell.angle_beta   90.00
_cell.angle_gamma   90.00
#
_symmetry.space_group_name_H-M   'P 1'
#
loop_
_entity.id
_entity.type
_entity.pdbx_description
1 polymer ?
#
loop_
_entity_poly.entity_id
_entity_poly.type
_entity_poly.pdbx_seq_one_letter_code
_entity_poly.pdbx_strand_id
1 'polypeptide(L)'
;MGNAYRGITVEPVLVLYITALLLQLPVYQHYVYHRAQLDLLGNNQSDLSYQSHCNANSSKLDDEIQRRASNYILIIGMAGTFPAIFSSLIYGPVSDRKGRIPIMRLPPIGGLIDVSITLATIYLELPLYIMAIGSAISGLSGQYTTLIFTVTAYVTDTTSDPAKLSLRFARLEAMALLGGTIAQATSGLWVEHLGYKAPYWFLFACLLCTFLYVTFSLPESHQNLLNDHKACYSCKDVKLLAGVIVKQRYDRGRVKILLLLLISALTLLPVGVINQLVILYAKDYPLCWRAELIGYFLGCIFFGRAVGAVVCMKILKRFHWQDYSVVQLGCVFIMALLVMIGLSTTTLDMFLATIPCLMAGLAQPCIRALASHIVDHSEQGSLFSIIASIESLCNFLANTIFNP
;
A
#
# COMPACT_ATOMS: atom_id res chain seq x y z
N MET A 1 -32.62 -10.57 -18.77
CA MET A 1 -31.50 -10.50 -19.73
C MET A 1 -30.20 -10.55 -18.93
N GLY A 2 -29.43 -11.64 -19.07
CA GLY A 2 -28.19 -11.83 -18.32
C GLY A 2 -27.10 -10.92 -18.84
N ASN A 3 -26.64 -9.97 -18.02
CA ASN A 3 -25.56 -9.06 -18.37
C ASN A 3 -24.28 -9.85 -18.71
N ALA A 4 -23.78 -9.68 -19.94
CA ALA A 4 -22.46 -10.17 -20.39
C ALA A 4 -21.29 -9.64 -19.52
N TYR A 5 -21.55 -8.65 -18.67
CA TYR A 5 -20.60 -8.03 -17.73
C TYR A 5 -20.36 -8.82 -16.43
N ARG A 6 -21.02 -9.97 -16.21
CA ARG A 6 -20.87 -10.75 -14.96
C ARG A 6 -19.49 -11.37 -14.73
N GLY A 7 -18.63 -11.41 -15.74
CA GLY A 7 -17.27 -11.96 -15.65
C GLY A 7 -16.15 -10.95 -15.49
N ILE A 8 -16.41 -9.64 -15.68
CA ILE A 8 -15.38 -8.60 -15.59
C ILE A 8 -15.31 -8.11 -14.16
N THR A 9 -14.13 -8.24 -13.56
CA THR A 9 -13.92 -7.95 -12.16
C THR A 9 -12.77 -6.95 -12.00
N VAL A 10 -12.72 -6.22 -10.86
CA VAL A 10 -11.71 -5.17 -10.60
C VAL A 10 -10.40 -5.75 -10.05
N GLU A 11 -10.42 -7.02 -9.67
CA GLU A 11 -9.34 -7.80 -9.09
C GLU A 11 -8.03 -7.73 -9.92
N PRO A 12 -8.02 -7.82 -11.27
CA PRO A 12 -6.80 -7.68 -12.06
C PRO A 12 -6.12 -6.31 -11.95
N VAL A 13 -6.91 -5.24 -11.80
CA VAL A 13 -6.39 -3.87 -11.63
C VAL A 13 -5.56 -3.79 -10.36
N LEU A 14 -6.10 -4.33 -9.27
CA LEU A 14 -5.44 -4.33 -7.97
C LEU A 14 -4.17 -5.18 -8.01
N VAL A 15 -4.24 -6.39 -8.58
CA VAL A 15 -3.08 -7.30 -8.65
C VAL A 15 -1.94 -6.66 -9.43
N LEU A 16 -2.20 -6.18 -10.65
CA LEU A 16 -1.14 -5.64 -11.52
C LEU A 16 -0.51 -4.38 -10.92
N TYR A 17 -1.33 -3.44 -10.45
CA TYR A 17 -0.82 -2.18 -9.91
C TYR A 17 -0.11 -2.37 -8.57
N ILE A 18 -0.69 -3.14 -7.65
CA ILE A 18 -0.06 -3.35 -6.34
C ILE A 18 1.21 -4.19 -6.46
N THR A 19 1.24 -5.18 -7.35
CA THR A 19 2.48 -5.92 -7.63
C THR A 19 3.56 -4.99 -8.17
N ALA A 20 3.21 -4.09 -9.10
CA ALA A 20 4.15 -3.09 -9.58
C ALA A 20 4.66 -2.18 -8.44
N LEU A 21 3.75 -1.65 -7.62
CA LEU A 21 4.11 -0.75 -6.52
C LEU A 21 4.97 -1.45 -5.46
N LEU A 22 4.67 -2.69 -5.10
CA LEU A 22 5.42 -3.45 -4.09
C LEU A 22 6.77 -3.95 -4.61
N LEU A 23 6.92 -4.16 -5.92
CA LEU A 23 8.21 -4.44 -6.55
C LEU A 23 9.07 -3.17 -6.71
N GLN A 24 8.43 -2.02 -6.95
CA GLN A 24 9.12 -0.74 -7.06
C GLN A 24 9.87 -0.39 -5.77
N LEU A 25 9.28 -0.63 -4.58
CA LEU A 25 9.86 -0.27 -3.28
C LEU A 25 11.30 -0.80 -3.06
N PRO A 26 11.57 -2.12 -3.10
CA PRO A 26 12.91 -2.65 -2.86
C PRO A 26 13.89 -2.32 -3.98
N VAL A 27 13.45 -2.34 -5.25
CA VAL A 27 14.30 -2.02 -6.41
C VAL A 27 14.78 -0.57 -6.35
N TYR A 28 13.85 0.34 -6.03
CA TYR A 28 14.13 1.76 -5.85
C TYR A 28 15.12 1.99 -4.71
N GLN A 29 14.89 1.37 -3.54
CA GLN A 29 15.80 1.49 -2.40
C GLN A 29 17.21 0.99 -2.76
N HIS A 30 17.33 -0.21 -3.34
CA HIS A 30 18.62 -0.74 -3.78
C HIS A 30 19.33 0.18 -4.78
N TYR A 31 18.60 0.78 -5.73
CA TYR A 31 19.18 1.70 -6.71
C TYR A 31 19.72 2.99 -6.07
N VAL A 32 18.95 3.60 -5.17
CA VAL A 32 19.38 4.83 -4.47
C VAL A 32 20.60 4.58 -3.59
N TYR A 33 20.63 3.46 -2.86
CA TYR A 33 21.80 3.08 -2.07
C TYR A 33 23.04 2.87 -2.95
N HIS A 34 22.89 2.14 -4.07
CA HIS A 34 23.99 1.93 -5.00
C HIS A 34 24.52 3.22 -5.62
N ARG A 35 23.64 4.15 -6.02
CA ARG A 35 24.04 5.46 -6.54
C ARG A 35 24.69 6.35 -5.48
N ALA A 36 24.17 6.36 -4.25
CA ALA A 36 24.79 7.11 -3.15
C ALA A 36 26.22 6.61 -2.85
N GLN A 37 26.45 5.30 -2.96
CA GLN A 37 27.76 4.70 -2.84
C GLN A 37 28.71 5.14 -3.97
N LEU A 38 28.26 5.10 -5.23
CA LEU A 38 29.06 5.55 -6.39
C LEU A 38 29.43 7.04 -6.31
N ASP A 39 28.50 7.89 -5.88
CA ASP A 39 28.72 9.33 -5.74
C ASP A 39 29.78 9.67 -4.66
N LEU A 40 29.98 8.78 -3.67
CA LEU A 40 30.92 8.96 -2.56
C LEU A 40 32.30 8.34 -2.81
N LEU A 41 32.35 7.14 -3.41
CA LEU A 41 33.60 6.42 -3.68
C LEU A 41 34.34 6.94 -4.92
N GLY A 42 33.63 7.58 -5.85
CA GLY A 42 34.19 7.92 -7.17
C GLY A 42 34.69 6.66 -7.90
N ASN A 43 35.52 6.82 -8.94
CA ASN A 43 36.02 5.73 -9.78
C ASN A 43 36.93 4.70 -9.07
N ASN A 44 37.18 4.81 -7.76
CA ASN A 44 37.96 3.84 -7.01
C ASN A 44 37.08 2.66 -6.56
N GLN A 45 36.81 1.75 -7.51
CA GLN A 45 35.96 0.56 -7.35
C GLN A 45 36.52 -0.53 -6.40
N SER A 46 37.66 -0.31 -5.75
CA SER A 46 38.39 -1.37 -5.03
C SER A 46 37.82 -1.75 -3.66
N ASP A 47 36.89 -0.97 -3.08
CA ASP A 47 36.35 -1.22 -1.72
C ASP A 47 34.89 -1.72 -1.72
N LEU A 48 34.43 -2.33 -2.82
CA LEU A 48 33.12 -3.02 -2.87
C LEU A 48 33.15 -4.36 -2.12
N SER A 49 33.61 -4.37 -0.86
CA SER A 49 33.39 -5.51 0.02
C SER A 49 32.04 -5.36 0.70
N TYR A 50 31.12 -6.28 0.41
CA TYR A 50 29.85 -6.46 1.12
C TYR A 50 30.16 -6.85 2.58
N GLN A 51 30.46 -5.85 3.42
CA GLN A 51 30.79 -6.08 4.82
C GLN A 51 29.47 -6.25 5.59
N SER A 52 29.27 -7.44 6.17
CA SER A 52 28.18 -7.69 7.11
C SER A 52 28.31 -6.72 8.29
N HIS A 53 27.24 -5.97 8.57
CA HIS A 53 27.13 -4.90 9.58
C HIS A 53 27.42 -5.31 11.04
N CYS A 54 27.89 -6.53 11.31
CA CYS A 54 28.18 -7.03 12.66
C CYS A 54 29.68 -7.05 13.01
N ASN A 55 30.53 -6.42 12.19
CA ASN A 55 31.87 -6.01 12.65
C ASN A 55 31.79 -4.59 13.23
N ALA A 56 32.18 -4.43 14.49
CA ALA A 56 32.18 -3.16 15.25
C ALA A 56 33.09 -2.04 14.68
N ASN A 57 33.75 -2.30 13.55
CA ASN A 57 34.48 -1.32 12.76
C ASN A 57 33.63 -0.86 11.57
N SER A 58 32.39 -0.40 11.81
CA SER A 58 31.63 0.29 10.76
C SER A 58 32.42 1.53 10.36
N SER A 59 32.79 1.61 9.08
CA SER A 59 33.58 2.73 8.60
C SER A 59 32.69 3.98 8.63
N LYS A 60 33.25 5.16 8.98
CA LYS A 60 32.52 6.44 8.89
C LYS A 60 31.92 6.69 7.50
N LEU A 61 32.43 5.99 6.48
CA LEU A 61 31.95 6.02 5.11
C LEU A 61 30.59 5.31 4.95
N ASP A 62 30.39 4.15 5.59
CA ASP A 62 29.12 3.41 5.53
C ASP A 62 27.98 4.22 6.15
N ASP A 63 28.26 4.88 7.27
CA ASP A 63 27.30 5.78 7.94
C ASP A 63 26.90 6.96 7.02
N GLU A 64 27.86 7.53 6.29
CA GLU A 64 27.60 8.63 5.36
C GLU A 64 26.84 8.18 4.10
N ILE A 65 27.13 6.99 3.56
CA ILE A 65 26.37 6.38 2.46
C ILE A 65 24.92 6.19 2.89
N GLN A 66 24.71 5.58 4.06
CA GLN A 66 23.38 5.34 4.61
C GLN A 66 22.62 6.65 4.84
N ARG A 67 23.29 7.66 5.41
CA ARG A 67 22.68 8.97 5.64
C ARG A 67 22.23 9.63 4.35
N ARG A 68 23.07 9.63 3.31
CA ARG A 68 22.70 10.20 2.00
C ARG A 68 21.56 9.43 1.33
N ALA A 69 21.65 8.11 1.30
CA ALA A 69 20.60 7.27 0.72
C ALA A 69 19.25 7.48 1.43
N SER A 70 19.25 7.52 2.77
CA SER A 70 18.06 7.81 3.56
C SER A 70 17.47 9.18 3.24
N ASN A 71 18.30 10.23 3.12
CA ASN A 71 17.82 11.56 2.74
C ASN A 71 17.13 11.56 1.36
N TYR A 72 17.72 10.89 0.36
CA TYR A 72 17.09 10.75 -0.96
C TYR A 72 15.77 9.98 -0.90
N ILE A 73 15.75 8.86 -0.19
CA ILE A 73 14.55 8.03 0.00
C ILE A 73 13.43 8.85 0.66
N LEU A 74 13.76 9.62 1.69
CA LEU A 74 12.81 10.49 2.38
C LEU A 74 12.27 11.58 1.46
N ILE A 75 13.13 12.33 0.76
CA ILE A 75 12.69 13.43 -0.14
C ILE A 75 11.77 12.90 -1.24
N ILE A 76 12.16 11.82 -1.92
CA ILE A 76 11.38 11.23 -3.01
C ILE A 76 10.08 10.61 -2.49
N GLY A 77 10.11 9.96 -1.33
CA GLY A 77 8.92 9.40 -0.67
C GLY A 77 7.93 10.47 -0.22
N MET A 78 8.42 11.57 0.36
CA MET A 78 7.62 12.74 0.75
C MET A 78 6.99 13.41 -0.47
N ALA A 79 7.78 13.57 -1.55
CA ALA A 79 7.33 14.18 -2.78
C ALA A 79 6.12 13.46 -3.38
N GLY A 80 6.02 12.13 -3.26
CA GLY A 80 4.84 11.36 -3.71
C GLY A 80 3.73 11.27 -2.68
N THR A 81 4.05 10.95 -1.43
CA THR A 81 3.04 10.59 -0.42
C THR A 81 2.18 11.78 0.01
N PHE A 82 2.76 12.97 0.19
CA PHE A 82 1.99 14.15 0.59
C PHE A 82 0.96 14.54 -0.48
N PRO A 83 1.35 14.78 -1.75
CA PRO A 83 0.38 15.04 -2.81
C PRO A 83 -0.66 13.92 -2.98
N ALA A 84 -0.28 12.65 -2.76
CA ALA A 84 -1.22 11.52 -2.84
C ALA A 84 -2.33 11.60 -1.78
N ILE A 85 -1.99 11.95 -0.54
CA ILE A 85 -2.98 12.10 0.55
C ILE A 85 -3.95 13.25 0.25
N PHE A 86 -3.45 14.39 -0.22
CA PHE A 86 -4.31 15.55 -0.51
C PHE A 86 -5.18 15.32 -1.75
N SER A 87 -4.59 14.77 -2.83
CA SER A 87 -5.32 14.49 -4.07
C SER A 87 -6.40 13.44 -3.86
N SER A 88 -6.15 12.38 -3.09
CA SER A 88 -7.16 11.34 -2.82
C SER A 88 -8.37 11.86 -2.06
N LEU A 89 -8.18 12.76 -1.08
CA LEU A 89 -9.27 13.40 -0.34
C LEU A 89 -10.16 14.29 -1.24
N ILE A 90 -9.58 14.88 -2.29
CA ILE A 90 -10.32 15.63 -3.32
C ILE A 90 -11.02 14.66 -4.27
N TYR A 91 -10.33 13.59 -4.66
CA TYR A 91 -10.83 12.61 -5.62
C TYR A 91 -11.95 11.74 -5.07
N GLY A 92 -12.05 11.53 -3.76
CA GLY A 92 -13.16 10.78 -3.13
C GLY A 92 -14.55 11.36 -3.45
N PRO A 93 -14.84 12.62 -3.06
CA PRO A 93 -16.09 13.30 -3.41
C PRO A 93 -16.31 13.46 -4.91
N VAL A 94 -15.24 13.67 -5.68
CA VAL A 94 -15.33 13.76 -7.15
C VAL A 94 -15.72 12.40 -7.73
N SER A 95 -15.20 11.31 -7.20
CA SER A 95 -15.56 9.94 -7.59
C SER A 95 -17.04 9.65 -7.30
N ASP A 96 -17.57 10.17 -6.19
CA ASP A 96 -18.99 10.06 -5.84
C ASP A 96 -19.91 10.76 -6.85
N ARG A 97 -19.39 11.71 -7.65
CA ARG A 97 -20.17 12.49 -8.64
C ARG A 97 -19.85 12.24 -10.10
N LYS A 98 -18.62 11.89 -10.43
CA LYS A 98 -18.17 11.67 -11.81
C LYS A 98 -18.05 10.20 -12.17
N GLY A 99 -18.28 9.30 -11.21
CA GLY A 99 -18.07 7.86 -11.37
C GLY A 99 -16.71 7.39 -10.85
N ARG A 100 -16.56 6.07 -10.74
CA ARG A 100 -15.38 5.42 -10.18
C ARG A 100 -14.25 5.30 -11.20
N ILE A 101 -14.59 5.02 -12.46
CA ILE A 101 -13.61 4.67 -13.51
C ILE A 101 -12.71 5.85 -13.91
N PRO A 102 -13.21 7.09 -14.09
CA PRO A 102 -12.34 8.20 -14.46
C PRO A 102 -11.25 8.47 -13.43
N ILE A 103 -11.58 8.34 -12.15
CA ILE A 103 -10.63 8.52 -11.05
C ILE A 103 -9.67 7.34 -10.94
N MET A 104 -10.15 6.11 -11.16
CA MET A 104 -9.31 4.90 -11.15
C MET A 104 -8.25 4.90 -12.27
N ARG A 105 -8.41 5.68 -13.33
CA ARG A 105 -7.41 5.84 -14.40
C ARG A 105 -6.23 6.75 -14.01
N LEU A 106 -6.39 7.62 -13.01
CA LEU A 106 -5.34 8.59 -12.67
C LEU A 106 -4.07 7.94 -12.09
N PRO A 107 -4.14 7.03 -11.09
CA PRO A 107 -2.95 6.40 -10.53
C PRO A 107 -2.03 5.70 -11.55
N PRO A 108 -2.52 4.84 -12.47
CA PRO A 108 -1.63 4.21 -13.44
C PRO A 108 -1.02 5.21 -14.43
N ILE A 109 -1.69 6.31 -14.77
CA ILE A 109 -1.09 7.38 -15.59
C ILE A 109 0.07 8.05 -14.85
N GLY A 110 -0.13 8.44 -13.59
CA GLY A 110 0.93 9.04 -12.78
C GLY A 110 2.10 8.07 -12.54
N GLY A 111 1.80 6.80 -12.29
CA GLY A 111 2.81 5.74 -12.17
C GLY A 111 3.61 5.53 -13.46
N LEU A 112 2.97 5.57 -14.64
CA LEU A 112 3.68 5.46 -15.92
C LEU A 112 4.66 6.62 -16.12
N ILE A 113 4.27 7.84 -15.74
CA ILE A 113 5.15 9.02 -15.82
C ILE A 113 6.32 8.86 -14.85
N ASP A 114 6.07 8.46 -13.60
CA ASP A 114 7.11 8.22 -12.59
C ASP A 114 8.12 7.15 -13.02
N VAL A 115 7.63 5.99 -13.48
CA VAL A 115 8.49 4.91 -13.98
C VAL A 115 9.27 5.35 -15.23
N SER A 116 8.67 6.14 -16.12
CA SER A 116 9.37 6.66 -17.31
C SER A 116 10.49 7.64 -16.95
N ILE A 117 10.23 8.55 -16.00
CA ILE A 117 11.24 9.48 -15.49
C ILE A 117 12.35 8.71 -14.79
N THR A 118 12.00 7.70 -13.98
CA THR A 118 12.99 6.85 -13.31
C THR A 118 13.83 6.05 -14.30
N LEU A 119 13.24 5.48 -15.34
CA LEU A 119 13.97 4.81 -16.41
C LEU A 119 14.92 5.80 -17.10
N ALA A 120 14.47 7.01 -17.43
CA ALA A 120 15.34 8.04 -17.98
C ALA A 120 16.50 8.38 -17.02
N THR A 121 16.26 8.46 -15.71
CA THR A 121 17.30 8.65 -14.70
C THR A 121 18.33 7.52 -14.70
N ILE A 122 17.89 6.27 -14.86
CA ILE A 122 18.77 5.10 -14.91
C ILE A 122 19.59 5.05 -16.20
N TYR A 123 19.00 5.40 -17.36
CA TYR A 123 19.70 5.35 -18.65
C TYR A 123 20.68 6.51 -18.86
N LEU A 124 20.30 7.71 -18.41
CA LEU A 124 21.07 8.93 -18.61
C LEU A 124 21.92 9.31 -17.39
N GLU A 125 21.94 8.46 -16.36
CA GLU A 125 22.68 8.66 -15.10
C GLU A 125 22.43 10.02 -14.43
N LEU A 126 21.19 10.50 -14.54
CA LEU A 126 20.75 11.80 -14.06
C LEU A 126 20.76 11.88 -12.52
N PRO A 127 20.75 13.11 -11.94
CA PRO A 127 20.67 13.28 -10.49
C PRO A 127 19.40 12.65 -9.91
N LEU A 128 19.55 11.99 -8.76
CA LEU A 128 18.45 11.29 -8.05
C LEU A 128 17.26 12.20 -7.72
N TYR A 129 17.48 13.50 -7.55
CA TYR A 129 16.42 14.48 -7.32
C TYR A 129 15.37 14.53 -8.43
N ILE A 130 15.71 14.14 -9.67
CA ILE A 130 14.73 14.08 -10.77
C ILE A 130 13.66 13.00 -10.51
N MET A 131 14.00 11.94 -9.79
CA MET A 131 13.02 10.92 -9.37
C MET A 131 11.97 11.50 -8.41
N ALA A 132 12.30 12.55 -7.65
CA ALA A 132 11.32 13.23 -6.79
C ALA A 132 10.24 13.95 -7.62
N ILE A 133 10.58 14.43 -8.82
CA ILE A 133 9.63 15.06 -9.75
C ILE A 133 8.66 14.00 -10.28
N GLY A 134 9.16 12.83 -10.68
CA GLY A 134 8.32 11.69 -11.08
C GLY A 134 7.36 11.27 -9.96
N SER A 135 7.92 11.08 -8.77
CA SER A 135 7.16 10.75 -7.56
C SER A 135 6.09 11.81 -7.24
N ALA A 136 6.40 13.10 -7.36
CA ALA A 136 5.43 14.17 -7.14
C ALA A 136 4.26 14.16 -8.14
N ILE A 137 4.52 13.89 -9.42
CA ILE A 137 3.47 13.77 -10.44
C ILE A 137 2.60 12.54 -10.15
N SER A 138 3.21 11.41 -9.80
CA SER A 138 2.48 10.20 -9.37
C SER A 138 1.66 10.46 -8.11
N GLY A 139 2.22 11.20 -7.16
CA GLY A 139 1.53 11.67 -5.96
C GLY A 139 0.31 12.53 -6.29
N LEU A 140 0.42 13.49 -7.20
CA LEU A 140 -0.71 14.32 -7.63
C LEU A 140 -1.83 13.50 -8.30
N SER A 141 -1.47 12.38 -8.94
CA SER A 141 -2.45 11.42 -9.48
C SER A 141 -3.10 10.53 -8.40
N GLY A 142 -2.61 10.60 -7.16
CA GLY A 142 -3.16 9.91 -6.00
C GLY A 142 -2.51 8.57 -5.64
N GLN A 143 -1.63 8.06 -6.50
CA GLN A 143 -0.82 6.85 -6.27
C GLN A 143 -1.63 5.69 -5.62
N TYR A 144 -1.06 5.04 -4.59
CA TYR A 144 -1.68 3.93 -3.86
C TYR A 144 -3.03 4.33 -3.25
N THR A 145 -3.10 5.52 -2.66
CA THR A 145 -4.26 6.02 -1.93
C THR A 145 -5.50 6.07 -2.80
N THR A 146 -5.36 6.65 -3.99
CA THR A 146 -6.47 6.81 -4.93
C THR A 146 -6.91 5.49 -5.54
N LEU A 147 -5.97 4.61 -5.86
CA LEU A 147 -6.32 3.31 -6.38
C LEU A 147 -7.10 2.48 -5.36
N ILE A 148 -6.61 2.38 -4.12
CA ILE A 148 -7.25 1.57 -3.10
C ILE A 148 -8.66 2.07 -2.82
N PHE A 149 -8.87 3.38 -2.66
CA PHE A 149 -10.22 3.86 -2.39
C PHE A 149 -11.17 3.66 -3.57
N THR A 150 -10.70 3.86 -4.82
CA THR A 150 -11.57 3.69 -5.98
C THR A 150 -11.95 2.23 -6.20
N VAL A 151 -11.00 1.31 -5.98
CA VAL A 151 -11.26 -0.14 -6.05
C VAL A 151 -12.21 -0.58 -4.94
N THR A 152 -12.01 -0.12 -3.71
CA THR A 152 -12.91 -0.50 -2.60
C THR A 152 -14.32 0.07 -2.78
N ALA A 153 -14.44 1.33 -3.23
CA ALA A 153 -15.72 1.92 -3.59
C ALA A 153 -16.42 1.19 -4.75
N TYR A 154 -15.67 0.76 -5.77
CA TYR A 154 -16.22 -0.05 -6.87
C TYR A 154 -16.76 -1.40 -6.37
N VAL A 155 -16.07 -2.01 -5.40
CA VAL A 155 -16.43 -3.31 -4.84
C VAL A 155 -17.67 -3.20 -3.96
N THR A 156 -17.82 -2.11 -3.21
CA THR A 156 -19.07 -1.82 -2.47
C THR A 156 -20.23 -1.60 -3.43
N ASP A 157 -20.01 -0.85 -4.50
CA ASP A 157 -21.07 -0.54 -5.46
C ASP A 157 -21.55 -1.82 -6.21
N THR A 158 -20.69 -2.83 -6.35
CA THR A 158 -21.01 -4.10 -7.02
C THR A 158 -21.42 -5.25 -6.10
N THR A 159 -21.37 -5.08 -4.77
CA THR A 159 -21.63 -6.17 -3.80
C THR A 159 -22.66 -5.74 -2.75
N SER A 160 -23.87 -6.30 -2.83
CA SER A 160 -24.98 -5.90 -1.95
C SER A 160 -24.98 -6.57 -0.57
N ASP A 161 -24.39 -7.77 -0.45
CA ASP A 161 -24.46 -8.59 0.76
C ASP A 161 -23.26 -8.31 1.70
N PRO A 162 -23.49 -7.85 2.96
CA PRO A 162 -22.43 -7.53 3.92
C PRO A 162 -21.43 -8.66 4.18
N ALA A 163 -21.94 -9.89 4.29
CA ALA A 163 -21.10 -11.05 4.59
C ALA A 163 -20.22 -11.43 3.39
N LYS A 164 -20.71 -11.21 2.17
CA LYS A 164 -19.94 -11.41 0.94
C LYS A 164 -18.99 -10.24 0.66
N LEU A 165 -19.35 -9.03 1.07
CA LEU A 165 -18.55 -7.82 0.91
C LEU A 165 -17.24 -7.90 1.71
N SER A 166 -17.31 -8.25 3.00
CA SER A 166 -16.13 -8.47 3.84
C SER A 166 -15.21 -9.55 3.24
N LEU A 167 -15.76 -10.69 2.82
CA LEU A 167 -14.99 -11.76 2.16
C LEU A 167 -14.38 -11.31 0.82
N ARG A 168 -15.07 -10.45 0.06
CA ARG A 168 -14.53 -9.90 -1.20
C ARG A 168 -13.39 -8.91 -0.93
N PHE A 169 -13.50 -8.06 0.09
CA PHE A 169 -12.39 -7.22 0.52
C PHE A 169 -11.19 -8.04 0.98
N ALA A 170 -11.41 -9.13 1.72
CA ALA A 170 -10.31 -9.95 2.17
C ALA A 170 -9.64 -10.73 1.02
N ARG A 171 -10.40 -11.14 0.01
CA ARG A 171 -9.82 -11.66 -1.25
C ARG A 171 -8.97 -10.62 -1.96
N LEU A 172 -9.46 -9.39 -2.09
CA LEU A 172 -8.70 -8.28 -2.71
C LEU A 172 -7.39 -8.02 -1.97
N GLU A 173 -7.46 -7.91 -0.64
CA GLU A 173 -6.28 -7.72 0.20
C GLU A 173 -5.30 -8.89 0.08
N ALA A 174 -5.79 -10.13 0.08
CA ALA A 174 -4.94 -11.30 -0.11
C ALA A 174 -4.22 -11.31 -1.47
N MET A 175 -4.92 -10.93 -2.55
CA MET A 175 -4.32 -10.84 -3.88
C MET A 175 -3.21 -9.78 -3.95
N ALA A 176 -3.44 -8.62 -3.32
CA ALA A 176 -2.43 -7.57 -3.17
C ALA A 176 -1.20 -8.07 -2.38
N LEU A 177 -1.42 -8.76 -1.25
CA LEU A 177 -0.37 -9.29 -0.39
C LEU A 177 0.42 -10.44 -1.02
N LEU A 178 -0.23 -11.30 -1.82
CA LEU A 178 0.47 -12.33 -2.62
C LEU A 178 1.37 -11.70 -3.67
N GLY A 179 0.91 -10.65 -4.36
CA GLY A 179 1.74 -9.86 -5.25
C GLY A 179 2.96 -9.29 -4.52
N GLY A 180 2.76 -8.78 -3.31
CA GLY A 180 3.84 -8.33 -2.41
C GLY A 180 4.82 -9.42 -2.01
N THR A 181 4.32 -10.61 -1.68
CA THR A 181 5.14 -11.77 -1.33
C THR A 181 6.10 -12.12 -2.47
N ILE A 182 5.57 -12.22 -3.69
CA ILE A 182 6.37 -12.52 -4.89
C ILE A 182 7.37 -11.39 -5.15
N ALA A 183 6.92 -10.13 -5.06
CA ALA A 183 7.77 -8.97 -5.28
C ALA A 183 8.97 -8.93 -4.32
N GLN A 184 8.74 -9.11 -3.01
CA GLN A 184 9.82 -9.07 -2.01
C GLN A 184 10.77 -10.27 -2.12
N ALA A 185 10.26 -11.46 -2.44
CA ALA A 185 11.09 -12.65 -2.61
C ALA A 185 11.95 -12.60 -3.88
N THR A 186 11.48 -11.93 -4.94
CA THR A 186 12.14 -11.95 -6.25
C THR A 186 12.95 -10.69 -6.56
N SER A 187 12.69 -9.56 -5.88
CA SER A 187 13.32 -8.27 -6.21
C SER A 187 14.84 -8.29 -6.13
N GLY A 188 15.42 -8.95 -5.12
CA GLY A 188 16.87 -9.06 -4.94
C GLY A 188 17.53 -9.81 -6.11
N LEU A 189 16.98 -10.97 -6.46
CA LEU A 189 17.48 -11.82 -7.55
C LEU A 189 17.38 -11.12 -8.91
N TRP A 190 16.32 -10.34 -9.12
CA TRP A 190 16.15 -9.55 -10.34
C TRP A 190 17.23 -8.48 -10.46
N VAL A 191 17.49 -7.76 -9.37
CA VAL A 191 18.53 -6.71 -9.37
C VAL A 191 19.91 -7.32 -9.57
N GLU A 192 20.21 -8.45 -8.94
CA GLU A 192 21.51 -9.13 -9.05
C GLU A 192 21.79 -9.67 -10.46
N HIS A 193 20.82 -10.35 -11.08
CA HIS A 193 21.04 -11.01 -12.38
C HIS A 193 20.67 -10.16 -13.60
N LEU A 194 19.67 -9.29 -13.49
CA LEU A 194 19.12 -8.52 -14.62
C LEU A 194 19.38 -7.01 -14.50
N GLY A 195 20.00 -6.57 -13.39
CA GLY A 195 20.20 -5.17 -13.07
C GLY A 195 18.90 -4.43 -12.78
N TYR A 196 18.98 -3.10 -12.69
CA TYR A 196 17.82 -2.25 -12.35
C TYR A 196 16.85 -2.03 -13.52
N LYS A 197 17.32 -2.13 -14.77
CA LYS A 197 16.53 -1.76 -15.97
C LYS A 197 15.35 -2.71 -16.22
N ALA A 198 15.59 -4.02 -16.14
CA ALA A 198 14.56 -5.02 -16.39
C ALA A 198 13.36 -4.94 -15.41
N PRO A 199 13.56 -4.82 -14.08
CA PRO A 199 12.47 -4.55 -13.15
C PRO A 199 11.62 -3.35 -13.56
N TYR A 200 12.22 -2.20 -13.87
CA TYR A 200 11.45 -1.00 -14.22
C TYR A 200 10.67 -1.12 -15.53
N TRP A 201 11.16 -1.86 -16.52
CA TRP A 201 10.36 -2.18 -17.72
C TRP A 201 9.17 -3.08 -17.41
N PHE A 202 9.32 -4.05 -16.51
CA PHE A 202 8.21 -4.87 -16.03
C PHE A 202 7.16 -4.02 -15.29
N LEU A 203 7.60 -3.10 -14.42
CA LEU A 203 6.72 -2.13 -13.75
C LEU A 203 5.92 -1.31 -14.77
N PHE A 204 6.59 -0.78 -15.79
CA PHE A 204 5.96 -0.02 -16.87
C PHE A 204 4.89 -0.85 -17.58
N ALA A 205 5.20 -2.10 -17.94
CA ALA A 205 4.26 -3.01 -18.58
C ALA A 205 3.02 -3.29 -17.69
N CYS A 206 3.21 -3.57 -16.41
CA CYS A 206 2.11 -3.80 -15.47
C CYS A 206 1.19 -2.58 -15.32
N LEU A 207 1.77 -1.38 -15.22
CA LEU A 207 1.02 -0.13 -15.13
C LEU A 207 0.28 0.19 -16.43
N LEU A 208 0.90 -0.07 -17.58
CA LEU A 208 0.27 0.09 -18.89
C LEU A 208 -0.91 -0.89 -19.05
N CYS A 209 -0.72 -2.17 -18.73
CA CYS A 209 -1.79 -3.16 -18.74
C CYS A 209 -2.93 -2.77 -17.80
N THR A 210 -2.62 -2.24 -16.61
CA THR A 210 -3.62 -1.73 -15.66
C THR A 210 -4.42 -0.58 -16.28
N PHE A 211 -3.74 0.41 -16.87
CA PHE A 211 -4.39 1.54 -17.54
C PHE A 211 -5.30 1.10 -18.68
N LEU A 212 -4.82 0.19 -19.54
CA LEU A 212 -5.59 -0.35 -20.66
C LEU A 212 -6.81 -1.13 -20.16
N TYR A 213 -6.65 -1.96 -19.13
CA TYR A 213 -7.75 -2.74 -18.58
C TYR A 213 -8.84 -1.85 -17.96
N VAL A 214 -8.46 -0.84 -17.16
CA VAL A 214 -9.42 0.13 -16.58
C VAL A 214 -10.11 0.95 -17.68
N THR A 215 -9.40 1.25 -18.76
CA THR A 215 -9.95 2.08 -19.85
C THR A 215 -10.93 1.32 -20.74
N PHE A 216 -10.58 0.09 -21.13
CA PHE A 216 -11.33 -0.66 -22.15
C PHE A 216 -12.22 -1.76 -21.58
N SER A 217 -11.84 -2.38 -20.46
CA SER A 217 -12.55 -3.57 -19.95
C SER A 217 -13.51 -3.24 -18.81
N LEU A 218 -13.16 -2.30 -17.92
CA LEU A 218 -13.92 -2.08 -16.70
C LEU A 218 -15.13 -1.15 -16.92
N PRO A 219 -16.38 -1.63 -16.73
CA PRO A 219 -17.57 -0.80 -16.88
C PRO A 219 -17.76 0.12 -15.67
N GLU A 220 -18.38 1.28 -15.88
CA GLU A 220 -18.72 2.21 -14.80
C GLU A 220 -19.75 1.60 -13.84
N SER A 221 -19.43 1.61 -12.55
CA SER A 221 -20.33 1.07 -11.51
C SER A 221 -21.42 2.05 -11.15
N HIS A 222 -21.16 3.36 -11.32
CA HIS A 222 -22.09 4.40 -10.96
C HIS A 222 -22.99 4.79 -12.15
N GLN A 223 -24.07 4.03 -12.35
CA GLN A 223 -24.93 4.15 -13.55
C GLN A 223 -25.83 5.41 -13.57
N ASN A 224 -26.00 6.11 -12.45
CA ASN A 224 -26.99 7.18 -12.30
C ASN A 224 -26.50 8.61 -12.62
N LEU A 225 -25.25 8.82 -13.06
CA LEU A 225 -24.64 10.15 -13.17
C LEU A 225 -24.39 10.67 -14.60
N LEU A 226 -24.94 10.00 -15.63
CA LEU A 226 -24.76 10.42 -17.03
C LEU A 226 -25.29 11.84 -17.36
N ASN A 227 -26.03 12.50 -16.44
CA ASN A 227 -26.76 13.73 -16.75
C ASN A 227 -26.26 15.03 -16.08
N ASP A 228 -25.22 15.02 -15.23
CA ASP A 228 -24.74 16.27 -14.59
C ASP A 228 -23.32 16.65 -15.02
N HIS A 229 -23.21 17.17 -16.25
CA HIS A 229 -21.94 17.55 -16.90
C HIS A 229 -21.29 18.82 -16.32
N LYS A 230 -21.81 19.40 -15.24
CA LYS A 230 -21.30 20.67 -14.67
C LYS A 230 -20.88 20.52 -13.21
N ALA A 231 -19.75 19.85 -12.97
CA ALA A 231 -19.11 19.86 -11.65
C ALA A 231 -17.69 20.44 -11.74
N CYS A 232 -17.62 21.76 -11.58
CA CYS A 232 -16.42 22.47 -11.17
C CYS A 232 -16.08 22.06 -9.72
N TYR A 233 -14.80 22.03 -9.34
CA TYR A 233 -14.37 21.80 -7.96
C TYR A 233 -15.11 22.78 -7.04
N SER A 234 -16.03 22.27 -6.21
CA SER A 234 -17.00 23.11 -5.52
C SER A 234 -16.92 22.91 -4.01
N CYS A 235 -17.34 23.90 -3.23
CA CYS A 235 -17.63 23.75 -1.80
C CYS A 235 -18.52 22.53 -1.48
N LYS A 236 -19.28 22.04 -2.46
CA LYS A 236 -20.06 20.81 -2.31
C LYS A 236 -19.18 19.56 -2.10
N ASP A 237 -17.96 19.50 -2.63
CA ASP A 237 -17.04 18.34 -2.48
C ASP A 237 -16.49 18.27 -1.05
N VAL A 238 -16.09 19.42 -0.52
CA VAL A 238 -15.68 19.56 0.89
C VAL A 238 -16.84 19.22 1.83
N LYS A 239 -18.08 19.61 1.47
CA LYS A 239 -19.28 19.24 2.25
C LYS A 239 -19.55 17.73 2.28
N LEU A 240 -19.29 16.99 1.19
CA LEU A 240 -19.41 15.53 1.18
C LEU A 240 -18.38 14.87 2.11
N LEU A 241 -17.12 15.31 1.99
CA LEU A 241 -16.03 14.81 2.84
C LEU A 241 -16.30 15.11 4.33
N ALA A 242 -16.68 16.35 4.64
CA ALA A 242 -17.07 16.74 6.00
C ALA A 242 -18.34 16.01 6.47
N GLY A 243 -19.26 15.70 5.55
CA GLY A 243 -20.47 14.93 5.82
C GLY A 243 -20.19 13.53 6.36
N VAL A 244 -19.12 12.87 5.93
CA VAL A 244 -18.71 11.57 6.50
C VAL A 244 -18.47 11.68 8.01
N ILE A 245 -17.84 12.76 8.47
CA ILE A 245 -17.37 12.96 9.85
C ILE A 245 -18.42 13.67 10.74
N VAL A 246 -19.14 14.64 10.19
CA VAL A 246 -19.97 15.59 10.94
C VAL A 246 -21.45 15.19 10.95
N LYS A 247 -21.96 14.59 9.88
CA LYS A 247 -23.38 14.28 9.70
C LYS A 247 -23.87 13.35 10.82
N GLN A 248 -24.94 13.75 11.50
CA GLN A 248 -25.60 12.90 12.47
C GLN A 248 -26.35 11.78 11.73
N ARG A 249 -26.12 10.54 12.16
CA ARG A 249 -26.72 9.34 11.56
C ARG A 249 -27.54 8.58 12.60
N TYR A 250 -28.49 7.79 12.13
CA TYR A 250 -29.31 6.92 12.97
C TYR A 250 -28.44 5.98 13.83
N ASP A 251 -28.94 5.58 14.99
CA ASP A 251 -28.30 4.63 15.91
C ASP A 251 -26.83 4.94 16.24
N ARG A 252 -26.56 6.21 16.59
CA ARG A 252 -25.20 6.71 16.91
C ARG A 252 -24.17 6.41 15.81
N GLY A 253 -24.60 6.29 14.55
CA GLY A 253 -23.75 5.92 13.42
C GLY A 253 -22.52 6.80 13.24
N ARG A 254 -22.60 8.10 13.60
CA ARG A 254 -21.45 9.01 13.62
C ARG A 254 -20.34 8.51 14.56
N VAL A 255 -20.68 8.15 15.79
CA VAL A 255 -19.72 7.64 16.77
C VAL A 255 -19.13 6.31 16.30
N LYS A 256 -19.96 5.43 15.73
CA LYS A 256 -19.51 4.15 15.15
C LYS A 256 -18.50 4.36 14.02
N ILE A 257 -18.73 5.29 13.10
CA ILE A 257 -17.78 5.62 12.02
C ILE A 257 -16.48 6.17 12.59
N LEU A 258 -16.55 7.16 13.50
CA LEU A 258 -15.34 7.74 14.10
C LEU A 258 -14.50 6.68 14.83
N LEU A 259 -15.16 5.76 15.54
CA LEU A 259 -14.51 4.65 16.22
C LEU A 259 -13.91 3.65 15.22
N LEU A 260 -14.58 3.34 14.12
CA LEU A 260 -14.03 2.50 13.04
C LEU A 260 -12.82 3.15 12.35
N LEU A 261 -12.85 4.47 12.10
CA LEU A 261 -11.71 5.21 11.54
C LEU A 261 -10.52 5.19 12.51
N LEU A 262 -10.77 5.38 13.81
CA LEU A 262 -9.74 5.28 14.83
C LEU A 262 -9.14 3.88 14.91
N ILE A 263 -9.96 2.83 14.93
CA ILE A 263 -9.48 1.44 14.93
C ILE A 263 -8.72 1.13 13.64
N SER A 264 -9.16 1.65 12.48
CA SER A 264 -8.41 1.53 11.23
C SER A 264 -7.01 2.12 11.38
N ALA A 265 -6.88 3.34 11.92
CA ALA A 265 -5.57 3.96 12.15
C ALA A 265 -4.69 3.13 13.09
N LEU A 266 -5.26 2.65 14.21
CA LEU A 266 -4.55 1.85 15.21
C LEU A 266 -4.12 0.47 14.71
N THR A 267 -4.83 -0.11 13.73
CA THR A 267 -4.45 -1.40 13.12
C THR A 267 -3.46 -1.24 11.97
N LEU A 268 -3.48 -0.10 11.27
CA LEU A 268 -2.59 0.17 10.13
C LEU A 268 -1.23 0.71 10.53
N LEU A 269 -1.15 1.53 11.60
CA LEU A 269 0.12 2.08 12.09
C LEU A 269 1.14 0.97 12.43
N PRO A 270 0.79 -0.10 13.17
CA PRO A 270 1.67 -1.25 13.39
C PRO A 270 2.19 -1.90 12.10
N VAL A 271 1.35 -1.99 11.07
CA VAL A 271 1.74 -2.64 9.80
C VAL A 271 2.79 -1.80 9.09
N GLY A 272 2.61 -0.48 9.05
CA GLY A 272 3.61 0.45 8.51
C GLY A 272 4.95 0.34 9.26
N VAL A 273 4.87 0.31 10.59
CA VAL A 273 6.02 0.16 11.48
C VAL A 273 6.76 -1.17 11.24
N ILE A 274 6.04 -2.29 11.20
CA ILE A 274 6.63 -3.62 10.95
C ILE A 274 7.35 -3.63 9.60
N ASN A 275 6.74 -3.11 8.53
CA ASN A 275 7.34 -3.15 7.19
C ASN A 275 8.66 -2.36 7.07
N GLN A 276 8.89 -1.37 7.94
CA GLN A 276 10.06 -0.50 7.87
C GLN A 276 11.07 -0.81 8.97
N LEU A 277 10.64 -0.89 10.22
CA LEU A 277 11.54 -1.09 11.36
C LEU A 277 12.08 -2.50 11.47
N VAL A 278 11.35 -3.52 11.00
CA VAL A 278 11.88 -4.88 11.01
C VAL A 278 13.17 -4.97 10.20
N ILE A 279 13.28 -4.22 9.10
CA ILE A 279 14.49 -4.22 8.27
C ILE A 279 15.69 -3.72 9.08
N LEU A 280 15.50 -2.63 9.82
CA LEU A 280 16.54 -2.06 10.69
C LEU A 280 16.85 -2.98 11.87
N TYR A 281 15.80 -3.41 12.59
CA TYR A 281 15.90 -4.29 13.76
C TYR A 281 16.58 -5.63 13.45
N ALA A 282 16.27 -6.24 12.30
CA ALA A 282 16.86 -7.49 11.88
C ALA A 282 18.35 -7.37 11.52
N LYS A 283 18.79 -6.17 11.11
CA LYS A 283 20.16 -5.88 10.69
C LYS A 283 21.09 -5.65 11.90
N ASP A 284 20.53 -5.19 13.01
CA ASP A 284 21.26 -4.93 14.25
C ASP A 284 21.48 -6.21 15.09
N TYR A 285 22.39 -6.12 16.07
CA TYR A 285 22.61 -7.18 17.08
C TYR A 285 21.33 -7.32 17.94
N PRO A 286 20.83 -8.54 18.22
CA PRO A 286 21.48 -9.86 18.11
C PRO A 286 21.21 -10.66 16.83
N LEU A 287 20.37 -10.18 15.91
CA LEU A 287 19.91 -10.97 14.76
C LEU A 287 20.90 -10.98 13.59
N CYS A 288 21.52 -9.84 13.27
CA CYS A 288 22.55 -9.74 12.22
C CYS A 288 22.14 -10.39 10.88
N TRP A 289 20.89 -10.21 10.45
CA TRP A 289 20.37 -10.86 9.25
C TRP A 289 20.98 -10.30 7.96
N ARG A 290 21.23 -11.21 7.01
CA ARG A 290 21.51 -10.84 5.61
C ARG A 290 20.23 -10.36 4.93
N ALA A 291 20.36 -9.51 3.92
CA ALA A 291 19.23 -8.95 3.17
C ALA A 291 18.26 -10.02 2.64
N GLU A 292 18.78 -11.18 2.22
CA GLU A 292 17.99 -12.35 1.79
C GLU A 292 17.03 -12.85 2.88
N LEU A 293 17.51 -12.98 4.12
CA LEU A 293 16.72 -13.50 5.23
C LEU A 293 15.63 -12.52 5.66
N ILE A 294 15.93 -11.21 5.61
CA ILE A 294 14.94 -10.14 5.80
C ILE A 294 13.84 -10.25 4.74
N GLY A 295 14.22 -10.45 3.47
CA GLY A 295 13.29 -10.66 2.36
C GLY A 295 12.38 -11.87 2.58
N TYR A 296 12.94 -13.02 2.98
CA TYR A 296 12.15 -14.21 3.31
C TYR A 296 11.19 -13.98 4.47
N PHE A 297 11.62 -13.28 5.52
CA PHE A 297 10.78 -12.97 6.67
C PHE A 297 9.59 -12.07 6.30
N LEU A 298 9.83 -10.97 5.59
CA LEU A 298 8.76 -10.08 5.10
C LEU A 298 7.83 -10.82 4.12
N GLY A 299 8.38 -11.69 3.27
CA GLY A 299 7.62 -12.59 2.42
C GLY A 299 6.69 -13.51 3.23
N CYS A 300 7.19 -14.13 4.31
CA CYS A 300 6.37 -14.96 5.20
C CYS A 300 5.25 -14.16 5.88
N ILE A 301 5.51 -12.91 6.30
CA ILE A 301 4.48 -12.01 6.85
C ILE A 301 3.39 -11.75 5.81
N PHE A 302 3.76 -11.32 4.59
CA PHE A 302 2.77 -11.04 3.55
C PHE A 302 1.98 -12.27 3.13
N PHE A 303 2.66 -13.41 2.98
CA PHE A 303 2.03 -14.68 2.66
C PHE A 303 1.06 -15.13 3.75
N GLY A 304 1.48 -15.07 5.02
CA GLY A 304 0.65 -15.40 6.17
C GLY A 304 -0.60 -14.54 6.22
N ARG A 305 -0.47 -13.21 6.08
CA ARG A 305 -1.64 -12.31 6.03
C ARG A 305 -2.55 -12.61 4.84
N ALA A 306 -1.99 -12.94 3.67
CA ALA A 306 -2.79 -13.24 2.49
C ALA A 306 -3.61 -14.54 2.65
N VAL A 307 -2.96 -15.61 3.10
CA VAL A 307 -3.62 -16.89 3.39
C VAL A 307 -4.68 -16.69 4.48
N GLY A 308 -4.30 -15.98 5.54
CA GLY A 308 -5.17 -15.59 6.63
C GLY A 308 -6.43 -14.86 6.20
N ALA A 309 -6.27 -13.81 5.39
CA ALA A 309 -7.36 -12.99 4.88
C ALA A 309 -8.41 -13.84 4.13
N VAL A 310 -8.02 -14.85 3.36
CA VAL A 310 -9.00 -15.70 2.63
C VAL A 310 -9.47 -16.87 3.47
N VAL A 311 -8.54 -17.69 3.98
CA VAL A 311 -8.84 -18.97 4.62
C VAL A 311 -9.51 -18.73 5.96
N CYS A 312 -8.91 -17.93 6.85
CA CYS A 312 -9.49 -17.66 8.17
C CYS A 312 -10.81 -16.89 8.04
N MET A 313 -10.91 -15.92 7.12
CA MET A 313 -12.19 -15.22 6.92
C MET A 313 -13.29 -16.17 6.44
N LYS A 314 -13.00 -17.06 5.48
CA LYS A 314 -13.98 -18.05 5.00
C LYS A 314 -14.42 -19.00 6.11
N ILE A 315 -13.50 -19.42 6.98
CA ILE A 315 -13.80 -20.27 8.14
C ILE A 315 -14.70 -19.52 9.13
N LEU A 316 -14.31 -18.32 9.55
CA LEU A 316 -15.08 -17.51 10.53
C LEU A 316 -16.48 -17.19 10.00
N LYS A 317 -16.61 -16.84 8.71
CA LYS A 317 -17.92 -16.60 8.09
C LYS A 317 -18.77 -17.87 7.98
N ARG A 318 -18.16 -19.05 7.77
CA ARG A 318 -18.88 -20.34 7.83
C ARG A 318 -19.45 -20.62 9.22
N PHE A 319 -18.78 -20.17 10.26
CA PHE A 319 -19.25 -20.24 11.65
C PHE A 319 -20.17 -19.07 12.04
N HIS A 320 -20.65 -18.27 11.08
CA HIS A 320 -21.56 -17.14 11.32
C HIS A 320 -21.01 -16.06 12.26
N TRP A 321 -19.69 -15.87 12.30
CA TRP A 321 -19.08 -14.80 13.09
C TRP A 321 -19.44 -13.42 12.51
N GLN A 322 -19.81 -12.50 13.39
CA GLN A 322 -20.09 -11.11 13.04
C GLN A 322 -18.80 -10.35 12.74
N ASP A 323 -18.85 -9.37 11.84
CA ASP A 323 -17.68 -8.57 11.46
C ASP A 323 -17.01 -7.87 12.64
N TYR A 324 -17.78 -7.42 13.63
CA TYR A 324 -17.23 -6.81 14.86
C TYR A 324 -16.32 -7.77 15.64
N SER A 325 -16.73 -9.04 15.79
CA SER A 325 -15.93 -10.06 16.48
C SER A 325 -14.65 -10.39 15.71
N VAL A 326 -14.73 -10.39 14.37
CA VAL A 326 -13.56 -10.61 13.51
C VAL A 326 -12.55 -9.46 13.63
N VAL A 327 -13.02 -8.21 13.71
CA VAL A 327 -12.15 -7.05 13.95
C VAL A 327 -11.44 -7.15 15.30
N GLN A 328 -12.17 -7.46 16.37
CA GLN A 328 -11.58 -7.64 17.71
C GLN A 328 -10.50 -8.72 17.72
N LEU A 329 -10.79 -9.87 17.09
CA LEU A 329 -9.83 -10.96 16.94
C LEU A 329 -8.59 -10.49 16.19
N GLY A 330 -8.76 -9.82 15.04
CA GLY A 330 -7.64 -9.25 14.27
C GLY A 330 -6.76 -8.31 15.11
N CYS A 331 -7.36 -7.43 15.92
CA CYS A 331 -6.61 -6.55 16.82
C CYS A 331 -5.78 -7.32 17.86
N VAL A 332 -6.36 -8.35 18.49
CA VAL A 332 -5.64 -9.20 19.47
C VAL A 332 -4.43 -9.87 18.82
N PHE A 333 -4.58 -10.37 17.59
CA PHE A 333 -3.50 -11.02 16.87
C PHE A 333 -2.43 -10.04 16.35
N ILE A 334 -2.80 -8.80 16.00
CA ILE A 334 -1.82 -7.74 15.72
C ILE A 334 -1.01 -7.40 16.98
N MET A 335 -1.65 -7.31 18.15
CA MET A 335 -0.94 -7.09 19.42
C MET A 335 0.00 -8.25 19.75
N ALA A 336 -0.45 -9.50 19.59
CA ALA A 336 0.37 -10.67 19.78
C ALA A 336 1.59 -10.70 18.83
N LEU A 337 1.38 -10.37 17.55
CA LEU A 337 2.46 -10.24 16.56
C LEU A 337 3.52 -9.23 17.01
N LEU A 338 3.11 -8.02 17.43
CA LEU A 338 4.02 -6.98 17.89
C LEU A 338 4.80 -7.40 19.14
N VAL A 339 4.13 -8.00 20.12
CA VAL A 339 4.77 -8.47 21.36
C VAL A 339 5.79 -9.57 21.05
N MET A 340 5.45 -10.52 20.19
CA MET A 340 6.36 -11.60 19.81
C MET A 340 7.58 -11.08 19.04
N ILE A 341 7.40 -10.14 18.11
CA ILE A 341 8.53 -9.50 17.41
C ILE A 341 9.39 -8.71 18.41
N GLY A 342 8.78 -7.91 19.29
CA GLY A 342 9.51 -7.08 20.25
C GLY A 342 10.29 -7.86 21.30
N LEU A 343 9.83 -9.06 21.67
CA LEU A 343 10.53 -9.97 22.60
C LEU A 343 11.47 -10.96 21.90
N SER A 344 11.55 -10.93 20.58
CA SER A 344 12.38 -11.86 19.84
C SER A 344 13.86 -11.60 20.09
N THR A 345 14.62 -12.66 20.30
CA THR A 345 16.10 -12.57 20.43
C THR A 345 16.81 -13.49 19.46
N THR A 346 16.08 -14.48 18.93
CA THR A 346 16.58 -15.44 17.95
C THR A 346 15.81 -15.34 16.64
N THR A 347 16.43 -15.86 15.57
CA THR A 347 15.79 -15.96 14.26
C THR A 347 14.50 -16.79 14.32
N LEU A 348 14.49 -17.84 15.14
CA LEU A 348 13.33 -18.71 15.30
C LEU A 348 12.15 -17.96 15.93
N ASP A 349 12.39 -17.12 16.94
CA ASP A 349 11.34 -16.32 17.59
C ASP A 349 10.64 -15.38 16.60
N MET A 350 11.44 -14.73 15.74
CA MET A 350 10.91 -13.89 14.66
C MET A 350 10.00 -14.70 13.74
N PHE A 351 10.46 -15.85 13.21
CA PHE A 351 9.62 -16.67 12.33
C PHE A 351 8.39 -17.25 13.05
N LEU A 352 8.46 -17.58 14.34
CA LEU A 352 7.28 -17.97 15.12
C LEU A 352 6.27 -16.82 15.25
N ALA A 353 6.73 -15.57 15.30
CA ALA A 353 5.85 -14.40 15.32
C ALA A 353 5.00 -14.28 14.04
N THR A 354 5.37 -14.95 12.94
CA THR A 354 4.54 -14.97 11.72
C THR A 354 3.23 -15.77 11.88
N ILE A 355 3.12 -16.65 12.89
CA ILE A 355 1.92 -17.46 13.13
C ILE A 355 0.71 -16.55 13.46
N PRO A 356 0.79 -15.61 14.44
CA PRO A 356 -0.26 -14.62 14.67
C PRO A 356 -0.67 -13.81 13.43
N CYS A 357 0.24 -13.67 12.45
CA CYS A 357 0.01 -12.87 11.26
C CYS A 357 -1.16 -13.38 10.40
N LEU A 358 -1.47 -14.68 10.47
CA LEU A 358 -2.62 -15.29 9.79
C LEU A 358 -3.95 -14.60 10.17
N MET A 359 -4.12 -14.18 11.42
CA MET A 359 -5.37 -13.52 11.84
C MET A 359 -5.25 -12.00 11.85
N ALA A 360 -4.03 -11.47 11.91
CA ALA A 360 -3.76 -10.03 11.87
C ALA A 360 -4.26 -9.33 10.59
N GLY A 361 -4.38 -10.06 9.47
CA GLY A 361 -4.89 -9.54 8.20
C GLY A 361 -6.42 -9.38 8.09
N LEU A 362 -7.18 -9.75 9.13
CA LEU A 362 -8.65 -9.81 9.04
C LEU A 362 -9.37 -8.50 9.42
N ALA A 363 -8.72 -7.62 10.17
CA ALA A 363 -9.37 -6.44 10.71
C ALA A 363 -9.80 -5.46 9.60
N GLN A 364 -8.90 -5.15 8.67
CA GLN A 364 -9.12 -4.08 7.70
C GLN A 364 -10.24 -4.35 6.69
N PRO A 365 -10.40 -5.57 6.13
CA PRO A 365 -11.54 -5.90 5.27
C PRO A 365 -12.89 -5.74 6.00
N CYS A 366 -12.97 -6.16 7.27
CA CYS A 366 -14.18 -6.07 8.07
C CYS A 366 -14.50 -4.61 8.46
N ILE A 367 -13.48 -3.80 8.79
CA ILE A 367 -13.65 -2.36 9.06
C ILE A 367 -14.21 -1.66 7.82
N ARG A 368 -13.64 -1.92 6.63
CA ARG A 368 -14.13 -1.36 5.36
C ARG A 368 -15.59 -1.75 5.09
N ALA A 369 -15.95 -3.02 5.28
CA ALA A 369 -17.33 -3.48 5.10
C ALA A 369 -18.29 -2.80 6.09
N LEU A 370 -17.98 -2.80 7.39
CA LEU A 370 -18.80 -2.16 8.41
C LEU A 370 -18.98 -0.67 8.16
N ALA A 371 -17.91 0.04 7.82
CA ALA A 371 -17.96 1.48 7.54
C ALA A 371 -18.85 1.79 6.33
N SER A 372 -18.77 1.01 5.26
CA SER A 372 -19.59 1.21 4.07
C SER A 372 -21.09 1.05 4.30
N HIS A 373 -21.51 0.25 5.29
CA HIS A 373 -22.92 0.06 5.61
C HIS A 373 -23.53 1.19 6.46
N ILE A 374 -22.70 1.99 7.14
CA ILE A 374 -23.18 3.10 7.97
C ILE A 374 -23.34 4.37 7.13
N VAL A 375 -22.57 4.49 6.04
CA VAL A 375 -22.51 5.67 5.17
C VAL A 375 -23.45 5.51 3.97
N ASP A 376 -24.02 6.61 3.49
CA ASP A 376 -24.92 6.60 2.33
C ASP A 376 -24.18 6.20 1.04
N HIS A 377 -24.89 5.65 0.05
CA HIS A 377 -24.31 5.26 -1.24
C HIS A 377 -23.63 6.42 -1.99
N SER A 378 -24.06 7.66 -1.76
CA SER A 378 -23.47 8.88 -2.36
C SER A 378 -22.19 9.37 -1.66
N GLU A 379 -21.80 8.75 -0.54
CA GLU A 379 -20.66 9.17 0.29
C GLU A 379 -19.57 8.07 0.35
N GLN A 380 -19.69 6.98 -0.41
CA GLN A 380 -18.79 5.82 -0.36
C GLN A 380 -17.35 6.16 -0.78
N GLY A 381 -17.17 6.89 -1.88
CA GLY A 381 -15.86 7.34 -2.36
C GLY A 381 -15.20 8.28 -1.37
N SER A 382 -15.98 9.18 -0.78
CA SER A 382 -15.53 10.06 0.30
C SER A 382 -15.06 9.27 1.52
N LEU A 383 -15.85 8.28 1.99
CA LEU A 383 -15.46 7.40 3.10
C LEU A 383 -14.15 6.66 2.82
N PHE A 384 -14.05 5.96 1.69
CA PHE A 384 -12.88 5.17 1.39
C PHE A 384 -11.65 6.05 1.14
N SER A 385 -11.82 7.25 0.60
CA SER A 385 -10.72 8.21 0.46
C SER A 385 -10.15 8.59 1.83
N ILE A 386 -10.99 8.80 2.84
CA ILE A 386 -10.55 9.07 4.22
C ILE A 386 -9.78 7.87 4.78
N ILE A 387 -10.30 6.65 4.64
CA ILE A 387 -9.63 5.43 5.13
C ILE A 387 -8.27 5.25 4.44
N ALA A 388 -8.20 5.41 3.12
CA ALA A 388 -6.95 5.28 2.37
C ALA A 388 -5.94 6.39 2.72
N SER A 389 -6.41 7.62 2.92
CA SER A 389 -5.57 8.74 3.36
C SER A 389 -5.03 8.52 4.77
N ILE A 390 -5.83 7.99 5.70
CA ILE A 390 -5.37 7.57 7.03
C ILE A 390 -4.29 6.48 6.89
N GLU A 391 -4.51 5.49 6.03
CA GLU A 391 -3.55 4.42 5.77
C GLU A 391 -2.20 4.95 5.27
N SER A 392 -2.23 5.86 4.31
CA SER A 392 -1.03 6.48 3.76
C SER A 392 -0.32 7.39 4.77
N LEU A 393 -1.09 8.11 5.59
CA LEU A 393 -0.56 8.93 6.67
C LEU A 393 0.10 8.07 7.76
N CYS A 394 -0.51 6.94 8.15
CA CYS A 394 0.07 6.00 9.10
C CYS A 394 1.39 5.41 8.58
N ASN A 395 1.45 5.00 7.31
CA ASN A 395 2.67 4.50 6.69
C ASN A 395 3.77 5.58 6.60
N PHE A 396 3.38 6.84 6.38
CA PHE A 396 4.31 7.96 6.39
C PHE A 396 4.85 8.25 7.80
N LEU A 397 3.97 8.35 8.80
CA LEU A 397 4.36 8.60 10.19
C LEU A 397 5.24 7.48 10.75
N ALA A 398 4.98 6.23 10.36
CA ALA A 398 5.84 5.10 10.70
C ALA A 398 7.29 5.30 10.23
N ASN A 399 7.50 5.87 9.03
CA ASN A 399 8.85 6.18 8.55
C ASN A 399 9.47 7.29 9.40
N THR A 400 8.76 8.39 9.61
CA THR A 400 9.36 9.60 10.22
C THR A 400 9.61 9.47 11.72
N ILE A 401 8.75 8.75 12.45
CA ILE A 401 8.86 8.63 13.92
C ILE A 401 10.03 7.72 14.29
N PHE A 402 10.29 6.70 13.48
CA PHE A 402 11.20 5.63 13.84
C PHE A 402 12.47 5.56 12.99
N ASN A 403 12.60 6.41 11.96
CA ASN A 403 13.82 6.60 11.17
C ASN A 403 14.22 8.09 11.19
N PRO A 404 14.77 8.60 12.31
CA PRO A 404 15.15 10.01 12.47
C PRO A 404 16.36 10.44 11.63
#